data_AF-E2A137-F1
#
_entry.id   AF-E2A137-F1
#
_cell.length_a   1.000
_cell.length_b   1.000
_cell.length_c   1.000
_cell.angle_alpha   90.00
_cell.angle_beta   90.00
_cell.angle_gamma   90.00
#
_symmetry.space_group_name_H-M   'P 1'
#
loop_
_entity.id
_entity.type
_entity.pdbx_description
1 polymer ?
#
loop_
_entity_poly.entity_id
_entity_poly.type
_entity_poly.pdbx_seq_one_letter_code
_entity_poly.pdbx_strand_id
1 'polypeptide(L)' 'GSGPIRCYSCLEAGHIAAQCPERGGNERGVRCYKCGAPFHKLARCCA' A
#
# COMPACT_ATOMS: atom_id res chain seq x y z
N GLY A 1 4.56 23.72 -12.70
CA GLY A 1 4.63 22.50 -13.53
C GLY A 1 4.30 21.32 -12.65
N SER A 2 3.10 20.78 -12.77
CA SER A 2 2.64 19.65 -11.97
C SER A 2 3.42 18.40 -12.40
N GLY A 3 4.39 17.96 -11.59
CA GLY A 3 5.10 16.72 -11.84
C GLY A 3 4.14 15.54 -11.95
N PRO A 4 4.48 14.49 -12.71
CA PRO A 4 3.61 13.35 -12.90
C PRO A 4 3.34 12.68 -11.55
N ILE A 5 2.07 12.50 -11.23
CA ILE A 5 1.66 11.91 -9.97
C ILE A 5 2.16 10.45 -9.93
N ARG A 6 3.00 10.13 -8.95
CA ARG A 6 3.56 8.78 -8.77
C ARG A 6 2.87 8.06 -7.63
N CYS A 7 2.61 6.80 -7.86
CA CYS A 7 2.05 5.90 -6.88
C CYS A 7 3.13 5.60 -5.84
N TYR A 8 2.90 5.98 -4.60
CA TYR A 8 3.84 5.63 -3.52
C TYR A 8 3.75 4.14 -3.11
N SER A 9 2.86 3.36 -3.72
CA SER A 9 2.73 1.92 -3.46
C SER A 9 3.46 1.04 -4.49
N CYS A 10 3.41 1.36 -5.79
CA CYS A 10 4.11 0.62 -6.85
C CYS A 10 5.22 1.43 -7.54
N LEU A 11 5.40 2.70 -7.19
CA LEU A 11 6.38 3.65 -7.77
C LEU A 11 6.16 3.99 -9.25
N GLU A 12 5.06 3.54 -9.84
CA GLU A 12 4.65 3.91 -11.20
C GLU A 12 4.05 5.31 -11.27
N ALA A 13 4.14 5.94 -12.45
CA ALA A 13 3.57 7.26 -12.72
C ALA A 13 2.18 7.14 -13.38
N GLY A 14 1.32 8.13 -13.14
CA GLY A 14 -0.03 8.22 -13.73
C GLY A 14 -1.17 8.00 -12.73
N HIS A 15 -0.89 7.54 -11.51
CA HIS A 15 -1.88 7.40 -10.45
C HIS A 15 -1.24 7.58 -9.06
N ILE A 16 -2.04 7.93 -8.05
CA ILE A 16 -1.65 7.82 -6.63
C ILE A 16 -1.94 6.43 -6.11
N ALA A 17 -1.33 6.04 -4.99
CA ALA A 17 -1.63 4.75 -4.37
C ALA A 17 -3.12 4.50 -4.20
N ALA A 18 -3.94 5.53 -3.93
CA ALA A 18 -5.39 5.40 -3.81
C ALA A 18 -6.10 4.90 -5.07
N GLN A 19 -5.54 5.17 -6.25
CA GLN A 19 -6.02 4.69 -7.55
C GLN A 19 -5.13 3.57 -8.11
N CYS A 20 -4.23 3.00 -7.30
CA CYS A 20 -3.36 1.95 -7.78
C CYS A 20 -4.20 0.71 -8.12
N PRO A 21 -4.12 0.19 -9.36
CA PRO A 21 -4.90 -0.98 -9.76
C PRO A 21 -4.53 -2.22 -8.94
N GLU A 22 -3.31 -2.29 -8.42
CA GLU A 22 -2.88 -3.31 -7.45
C GLU A 22 -3.54 -3.18 -6.06
N ARG A 23 -4.24 -2.07 -5.75
CA ARG A 23 -5.09 -2.00 -4.54
C ARG A 23 -6.34 -2.87 -4.65
N GLY A 24 -6.73 -3.28 -5.86
CA GLY A 24 -7.92 -4.13 -6.11
C GLY A 24 -7.71 -5.62 -5.85
N GLY A 25 -6.49 -6.05 -5.50
CA GLY A 25 -6.21 -7.40 -5.03
C GLY A 25 -6.63 -7.53 -3.56
N ASN A 26 -7.86 -7.98 -3.33
CA ASN A 26 -8.53 -8.23 -2.06
C ASN A 26 -7.84 -9.28 -1.16
N GLU A 27 -6.56 -9.08 -0.83
CA GLU A 27 -5.78 -9.94 0.09
C GLU A 27 -4.88 -9.11 1.04
N ARG A 28 -4.74 -7.80 0.81
CA ARG A 28 -3.89 -6.89 1.61
C ARG A 28 -4.67 -6.09 2.66
N GLY A 29 -5.82 -6.60 3.09
CA GLY A 29 -6.78 -5.89 3.96
C GLY A 29 -6.19 -5.41 5.29
N VAL A 30 -5.17 -6.08 5.82
CA VAL A 30 -4.40 -5.60 6.96
C VAL A 30 -3.00 -6.23 6.88
N ARG A 31 -1.95 -5.47 6.55
CA ARG A 31 -0.55 -5.93 6.69
C ARG A 31 0.15 -5.11 7.77
N CYS A 32 0.91 -5.76 8.65
CA CYS A 32 1.69 -5.04 9.66
C CYS A 32 2.87 -4.36 8.96
N TYR A 33 2.95 -3.03 9.06
CA TYR A 33 4.05 -2.25 8.46
C TYR A 33 5.42 -2.52 9.11
N LYS A 34 5.48 -3.16 10.29
CA LYS A 34 6.72 -3.53 10.98
C LYS A 34 7.26 -4.91 10.58
N CYS A 35 6.41 -5.94 10.46
CA CYS A 35 6.84 -7.31 10.15
C CYS A 35 6.39 -7.83 8.79
N GLY A 36 5.57 -7.09 8.05
CA GLY A 36 5.07 -7.48 6.72
C GLY A 36 3.99 -8.56 6.72
N ALA A 37 3.63 -9.11 7.88
CA ALA A 37 2.64 -10.18 8.01
C ALA A 37 1.22 -9.69 7.66
N PRO A 38 0.42 -10.52 6.96
CA PRO A 38 -0.99 -10.24 6.73
C PRO A 38 -1.82 -10.43 8.02
N PHE A 39 -3.08 -10.01 7.98
CA PHE A 39 -4.11 -10.14 9.02
C PHE A 39 -4.00 -9.25 10.30
N HIS A 40 -2.89 -8.53 10.57
CA HIS A 40 -2.84 -7.59 11.71
C HIS A 40 -2.10 -6.26 11.40
N LYS A 41 -2.57 -5.14 11.99
CA LYS A 41 -1.98 -3.80 11.80
C LYS A 41 -0.77 -3.63 12.73
N LEU A 42 0.05 -2.59 12.49
CA LEU A 42 1.16 -2.22 13.36
C LEU A 42 0.77 -2.19 14.86
N ALA A 43 -0.45 -1.71 15.15
CA ALA A 43 -0.98 -1.63 16.50
C ALA A 43 -1.19 -2.98 17.22
N ARG A 44 -1.25 -4.10 16.49
CA ARG A 44 -1.37 -5.47 17.04
C ARG A 44 -0.21 -6.37 16.62
N CYS A 45 0.94 -5.76 16.30
CA CYS A 45 2.13 -6.50 15.91
C CYS A 45 2.83 -7.03 17.18
N CYS A 46 2.83 -8.36 17.34
CA CYS A 46 3.43 -9.06 18.49
C CYS A 46 4.91 -9.43 18.29
N ALA A 47 5.47 -9.13 17.10
CA ALA A 47 6.88 -9.28 16.77
C ALA A 47 7.71 -8.09 17.24
#